data_AF-A0A8J2QMQ4-F1
#
_entry.id   AF-A0A8J2QMQ4-F1
#
_cell.length_a   1.000
_cell.length_b   1.000
_cell.length_c   1.000
_cell.angle_alpha   90.00
_cell.angle_beta   90.00
_cell.angle_gamma   90.00
#
_symmetry.space_group_name_H-M   'P 1'
#
loop_
_entity.id
_entity.type
_entity.pdbx_description
1 polymer ?
#
loop_
_entity_poly.entity_id
_entity_poly.type
_entity_poly.pdbx_seq_one_letter_code
_entity_poly.pdbx_strand_id
1 'polypeptide(L)'
;MFTGKLYASLGKRGGRIVGSDLQSGSASFRVRALMPVAESFKFAIELRTHTSGLAAPQMMFSHWEIIDIDPFWRPRTEEEYLHWGEKWDGVNRAKAYMDSVRTRKGLATDKQLVQHAEKQRTLSKKK
;
A
#
# COMPACT_ATOMS: atom_id res chain seq x y z
N MET A 1 -1.51 -19.98 -17.67
CA MET A 1 -1.98 -18.65 -18.15
C MET A 1 -1.24 -17.55 -17.38
N PHE A 2 -0.49 -16.68 -18.07
CA PHE A 2 0.23 -15.56 -17.45
C PHE A 2 -0.69 -14.40 -17.00
N THR A 3 -1.90 -14.32 -17.58
CA THR A 3 -2.94 -13.33 -17.27
C THR A 3 -3.37 -13.38 -15.81
N GLY A 4 -3.58 -14.57 -15.23
CA GLY A 4 -3.93 -14.71 -13.81
C GLY A 4 -2.83 -14.16 -12.87
N LYS A 5 -1.55 -14.42 -13.21
CA LYS A 5 -0.41 -13.89 -12.44
C LYS A 5 -0.31 -12.37 -12.54
N LEU A 6 -0.55 -11.80 -13.72
CA LEU A 6 -0.60 -10.35 -13.94
C LEU A 6 -1.67 -9.70 -13.04
N TYR A 7 -2.90 -10.23 -13.05
CA TYR A 7 -3.99 -9.69 -12.24
C TYR A 7 -3.72 -9.81 -10.74
N ALA A 8 -3.16 -10.93 -10.29
CA ALA A 8 -2.76 -11.10 -8.90
C ALA A 8 -1.69 -10.08 -8.46
N SER A 9 -0.67 -9.87 -9.29
CA SER A 9 0.39 -8.87 -9.03
C SER A 9 -0.14 -7.43 -9.00
N LEU A 10 -1.11 -7.08 -9.85
CA LEU A 10 -1.78 -5.78 -9.82
C LEU A 10 -2.63 -5.61 -8.55
N GLY A 11 -3.48 -6.59 -8.23
CA GLY A 11 -4.39 -6.53 -7.08
C GLY A 11 -3.66 -6.39 -5.74
N LYS A 12 -2.54 -7.11 -5.55
CA LYS A 12 -1.71 -7.00 -4.34
C LYS A 12 -1.23 -5.56 -4.07
N ARG A 13 -1.00 -4.78 -5.13
CA ARG A 13 -0.51 -3.40 -5.08
C ARG A 13 -1.62 -2.36 -5.16
N GLY A 14 -2.89 -2.77 -4.99
CA GLY A 14 -4.04 -1.88 -5.08
C GLY A 14 -4.30 -1.37 -6.51
N GLY A 15 -3.85 -2.11 -7.52
CA GLY A 15 -4.11 -1.77 -8.91
C GLY A 15 -5.53 -2.12 -9.35
N ARG A 16 -6.15 -1.25 -10.14
CA ARG A 16 -7.47 -1.44 -10.76
C ARG A 16 -7.33 -1.54 -12.27
N ILE A 17 -7.95 -2.55 -12.87
CA ILE A 17 -7.97 -2.74 -14.31
C ILE A 17 -8.99 -1.77 -14.91
N VAL A 18 -8.58 -1.03 -15.93
CA VAL A 18 -9.44 -0.10 -16.69
C VAL A 18 -9.99 -0.78 -17.94
N GLY A 19 -9.20 -1.65 -18.56
CA GLY A 19 -9.63 -2.40 -19.73
C GLY A 19 -8.58 -3.41 -20.18
N SER A 20 -9.01 -4.39 -20.95
CA SER A 20 -8.13 -5.39 -21.55
C SER A 20 -8.54 -5.65 -22.99
N ASP A 21 -7.56 -5.63 -23.89
CA ASP A 21 -7.75 -5.74 -25.33
C ASP A 21 -6.79 -6.80 -25.89
N LEU A 22 -7.30 -7.66 -26.79
CA LEU A 22 -6.45 -8.53 -27.60
C LEU A 22 -5.99 -7.72 -28.82
N GLN A 23 -4.68 -7.66 -29.05
CA GLN A 23 -4.15 -6.89 -30.16
C GLN A 23 -4.38 -7.66 -31.47
N SER A 24 -5.30 -7.16 -32.30
CA SER A 24 -5.65 -7.74 -33.60
C SER A 24 -4.41 -8.01 -34.45
N GLY A 25 -4.34 -9.21 -35.05
CA GLY A 25 -3.19 -9.65 -35.84
C GLY A 25 -2.00 -10.20 -35.02
N SER A 26 -2.11 -10.28 -33.69
CA SER A 26 -1.09 -10.90 -32.83
C SER A 26 -1.71 -11.73 -31.70
N ALA A 27 -0.95 -12.66 -31.14
CA ALA A 27 -1.33 -13.35 -29.90
C ALA A 27 -1.06 -12.52 -28.62
N SER A 28 -0.79 -11.21 -28.77
CA SER A 28 -0.43 -10.34 -27.66
C SER A 28 -1.67 -9.78 -26.96
N PHE A 29 -1.67 -9.85 -25.63
CA PHE A 29 -2.74 -9.36 -24.77
C PHE A 29 -2.30 -8.09 -24.05
N ARG A 30 -3.08 -7.01 -24.16
CA ARG A 30 -2.78 -5.73 -23.51
C ARG A 30 -3.77 -5.47 -22.38
N VAL A 31 -3.25 -5.13 -21.21
CA VAL A 31 -4.05 -4.71 -20.04
C VAL A 31 -3.70 -3.27 -19.70
N ARG A 32 -4.72 -2.43 -19.59
CA ARG A 32 -4.63 -1.07 -19.04
C ARG A 32 -5.09 -1.11 -17.59
N ALA A 33 -4.24 -0.66 -16.69
CA ALA A 33 -4.54 -0.61 -15.26
C ALA A 33 -3.98 0.66 -14.63
N LEU A 34 -4.64 1.12 -13.57
CA LEU A 34 -4.20 2.19 -12.70
C LEU A 34 -3.63 1.57 -11.42
N MET A 35 -2.61 2.19 -10.83
CA MET A 35 -2.00 1.77 -9.58
C MET A 35 -1.47 2.99 -8.82
N PRO A 36 -1.53 3.01 -7.48
CA PRO A 36 -0.88 4.04 -6.68
C PRO A 36 0.62 4.12 -6.97
N VAL A 37 1.14 5.33 -7.22
CA VAL A 37 2.57 5.54 -7.49
C VAL A 37 3.45 5.01 -6.34
N ALA A 38 2.99 5.16 -5.10
CA ALA A 38 3.67 4.64 -3.92
C ALA A 38 3.87 3.11 -3.96
N GLU A 39 2.98 2.37 -4.63
CA GLU A 39 3.02 0.91 -4.78
C GLU A 39 3.65 0.49 -6.12
N SER A 40 4.06 1.43 -6.99
CA SER A 40 4.63 1.10 -8.30
C SER A 40 6.10 0.67 -8.25
N PHE A 41 6.81 1.01 -7.17
CA PHE A 41 8.23 0.72 -7.04
C PHE A 41 8.51 -0.79 -7.10
N LYS A 42 9.50 -1.15 -7.93
CA LYS A 42 9.91 -2.54 -8.24
C LYS A 42 8.83 -3.41 -8.92
N PHE A 43 7.66 -2.87 -9.24
CA PHE A 43 6.58 -3.63 -9.88
C PHE A 43 7.03 -4.26 -11.21
N ALA A 44 7.78 -3.53 -12.02
CA ALA A 44 8.25 -4.03 -13.31
C ALA A 44 9.14 -5.28 -13.20
N ILE A 45 9.96 -5.33 -12.15
CA ILE A 45 10.85 -6.46 -11.88
C ILE A 45 10.01 -7.64 -11.35
N GLU A 46 9.15 -7.40 -10.36
CA GLU A 46 8.27 -8.43 -9.80
C GLU A 46 7.39 -9.08 -10.86
N LEU A 47 6.77 -8.28 -11.74
CA LEU A 47 5.89 -8.78 -12.78
C LEU A 47 6.65 -9.67 -13.77
N ARG A 48 7.86 -9.25 -14.19
CA ARG A 48 8.70 -10.07 -15.07
C ARG A 48 9.09 -11.38 -14.40
N THR A 49 9.50 -11.36 -13.13
CA THR A 49 9.85 -12.57 -12.38
C THR A 49 8.66 -13.53 -12.26
N HIS A 50 7.48 -13.01 -11.91
CA HIS A 50 6.27 -13.84 -11.72
C HIS A 50 5.77 -14.45 -13.04
N THR A 51 5.90 -13.72 -14.14
CA THR A 51 5.46 -14.14 -15.47
C THR A 51 6.54 -14.80 -16.31
N SER A 52 7.72 -15.08 -15.74
CA SER A 52 8.87 -15.64 -16.46
C SER A 52 9.27 -14.81 -17.69
N GLY A 53 9.12 -13.49 -17.60
CA GLY A 53 9.43 -12.53 -18.66
C GLY A 53 8.35 -12.35 -19.72
N LEU A 54 7.25 -13.10 -19.66
CA LEU A 54 6.19 -13.05 -20.68
C LEU A 54 5.35 -11.76 -20.64
N ALA A 55 5.33 -11.06 -19.50
CA ALA A 55 4.67 -9.77 -19.37
C ALA A 55 5.70 -8.64 -19.21
N ALA A 56 5.55 -7.59 -20.02
CA ALA A 56 6.35 -6.38 -19.95
C ALA A 56 5.44 -5.19 -19.61
N PRO A 57 5.61 -4.54 -18.43
CA PRO A 57 4.83 -3.38 -18.07
C PRO A 57 5.41 -2.10 -18.66
N GLN A 58 4.52 -1.18 -19.04
CA GLN A 58 4.84 0.21 -19.35
C GLN A 58 4.19 1.09 -18.30
N MET A 59 4.98 1.88 -17.58
CA MET A 59 4.51 2.73 -16.49
C MET A 59 4.49 4.18 -16.98
N MET A 60 3.29 4.76 -17.05
CA MET A 60 3.08 6.15 -17.47
C MET A 60 2.22 6.84 -16.42
N PHE A 61 2.56 8.09 -16.11
CA PHE A 61 1.72 8.90 -15.24
C PHE A 61 0.39 9.19 -15.93
N SER A 62 -0.71 9.07 -15.19
CA SER A 62 -2.06 9.39 -15.67
C SER A 62 -2.64 10.59 -14.94
N HIS A 63 -2.87 10.47 -13.62
CA HIS A 63 -3.47 11.50 -12.79
C HIS A 63 -3.26 11.17 -11.29
N TRP A 64 -3.77 12.06 -10.42
CA TRP A 64 -3.94 11.80 -8.99
C TRP A 64 -5.40 11.45 -8.70
N GLU A 65 -5.62 10.41 -7.91
CA GLU A 65 -6.94 9.97 -7.45
C GLU A 65 -6.98 10.04 -5.92
N ILE A 66 -8.15 10.41 -5.37
CA ILE A 66 -8.35 10.43 -3.92
C ILE A 66 -8.45 8.99 -3.43
N ILE A 67 -7.67 8.66 -2.40
CA ILE A 67 -7.80 7.39 -1.69
C ILE A 67 -8.92 7.56 -0.67
N ASP A 68 -9.98 6.77 -0.79
CA ASP A 68 -11.14 6.79 0.12
C ASP A 68 -10.83 6.05 1.45
N ILE A 69 -9.80 6.53 2.14
CA ILE A 69 -9.35 6.02 3.44
C ILE A 69 -8.93 7.23 4.28
N ASP A 70 -9.56 7.43 5.42
CA ASP A 70 -9.11 8.43 6.39
C ASP A 70 -7.75 7.99 7.00
N PRO A 71 -6.65 8.73 6.78
CA PRO A 71 -5.34 8.38 7.32
C PRO A 71 -5.25 8.48 8.85
N PHE A 72 -6.21 9.13 9.51
CA PHE A 72 -6.26 9.28 10.96
C PHE A 72 -7.34 8.43 11.63
N TRP A 73 -7.99 7.54 10.87
CA TRP A 73 -9.04 6.67 11.41
C TRP A 73 -8.53 5.84 12.60
N ARG A 74 -9.25 5.94 13.72
CA ARG A 74 -9.08 5.15 14.93
C ARG A 74 -10.48 4.94 15.53
N PRO A 75 -10.82 3.74 16.03
CA PRO A 75 -12.06 3.55 16.77
C PRO A 75 -12.09 4.52 17.96
N ARG A 76 -13.21 5.22 18.17
CA ARG A 76 -13.37 6.17 19.28
C ARG A 76 -14.38 5.70 20.32
N THR A 77 -15.31 4.82 19.95
CA THR A 77 -16.38 4.35 20.85
C THR A 77 -16.26 2.85 21.13
N GLU A 78 -16.75 2.44 22.31
CA GLU A 78 -16.77 1.03 22.75
C GLU A 78 -17.47 0.12 21.73
N GLU A 79 -18.53 0.63 21.09
CA GLU A 79 -19.31 -0.09 20.08
C GLU A 79 -18.49 -0.34 18.79
N GLU A 80 -17.71 0.64 18.34
CA GLU A 80 -16.81 0.51 17.19
C GLU A 80 -15.67 -0.48 17.49
N TYR A 81 -15.15 -0.49 18.72
CA TYR A 81 -14.19 -1.49 19.18
C TYR A 81 -14.78 -2.91 19.19
N LEU A 82 -16.06 -3.06 19.56
CA LEU A 82 -16.73 -4.35 19.53
C LEU A 82 -16.99 -4.83 18.09
N HIS A 83 -17.34 -3.92 17.18
CA HIS A 83 -17.63 -4.21 15.77
C HIS A 83 -16.39 -4.56 14.94
N TRP A 84 -15.30 -3.80 15.09
CA TRP A 84 -14.05 -4.02 14.33
C TRP A 84 -12.99 -4.81 15.09
N GLY A 85 -13.28 -5.19 16.34
CA GLY A 85 -12.36 -5.85 17.25
C GLY A 85 -11.35 -4.89 17.90
N GLU A 86 -10.68 -5.39 18.94
CA GLU A 86 -9.66 -4.65 19.71
C GLU A 86 -8.42 -4.27 18.88
N LYS A 87 -8.20 -4.97 17.76
CA LYS A 87 -7.11 -4.73 16.82
C LYS A 87 -7.64 -4.72 15.39
N TRP A 88 -7.78 -3.54 14.84
CA TRP A 88 -7.80 -3.41 13.40
C TRP A 88 -6.42 -3.79 12.86
N ASP A 89 -6.26 -5.05 12.43
CA ASP A 89 -5.00 -5.59 11.85
C ASP A 89 -4.74 -5.10 10.42
N GLY A 90 -5.63 -4.29 9.86
CA GLY A 90 -5.41 -3.63 8.58
C GLY A 90 -4.26 -2.63 8.69
N VAL A 91 -3.43 -2.53 7.65
CA VAL A 91 -2.48 -1.41 7.53
C VAL A 91 -3.19 -0.29 6.79
N ASN A 92 -3.38 0.85 7.45
CA ASN A 92 -3.94 2.04 6.80
C ASN A 92 -2.92 2.55 5.78
N ARG A 93 -3.15 2.21 4.51
CA ARG A 93 -2.26 2.58 3.40
C ARG A 93 -2.08 4.09 3.30
N ALA A 94 -3.16 4.86 3.48
CA ALA A 94 -3.10 6.32 3.47
C ALA A 94 -2.21 6.85 4.60
N LYS A 95 -2.36 6.31 5.82
CA LYS A 95 -1.49 6.64 6.96
C LYS A 95 -0.03 6.25 6.71
N ALA A 96 0.22 5.05 6.17
CA ALA A 96 1.56 4.58 5.88
C ALA A 96 2.28 5.47 4.85
N TYR A 97 1.58 5.89 3.79
CA TYR A 97 2.13 6.83 2.82
C TYR A 97 2.45 8.18 3.48
N MET A 98 1.53 8.72 4.27
CA MET A 98 1.74 9.97 5.00
C MET A 98 2.94 9.89 5.95
N ASP A 99 3.01 8.86 6.80
CA ASP A 99 4.08 8.67 7.79
C ASP A 99 5.44 8.49 7.13
N SER A 100 5.50 7.80 5.97
CA SER A 100 6.76 7.64 5.21
C SER A 100 7.32 8.99 4.74
N VAL A 101 6.44 9.89 4.30
CA VAL A 101 6.84 11.24 3.85
C VAL A 101 7.23 12.10 5.05
N ARG A 102 6.43 12.08 6.13
CA ARG A 102 6.68 12.85 7.36
C ARG A 102 7.99 12.46 8.00
N THR A 103 8.26 11.17 8.15
CA THR A 103 9.53 10.65 8.71
C THR A 103 10.72 11.13 7.89
N ARG A 104 10.67 11.00 6.56
CA ARG A 104 11.75 11.48 5.67
C ARG A 104 11.95 12.99 5.73
N LYS A 105 10.88 13.75 5.98
CA LYS A 105 10.93 15.22 6.12
C LYS A 105 11.23 15.69 7.54
N GLY A 106 11.39 14.77 8.51
CA GLY A 106 11.61 15.13 9.91
C GLY A 106 10.39 15.74 10.59
N LEU A 107 9.19 15.54 10.04
CA LEU A 107 7.94 16.03 10.62
C LEU A 107 7.46 15.07 11.72
N ALA A 108 6.81 15.63 12.73
CA ALA A 108 6.22 14.86 13.83
C ALA A 108 5.26 13.80 13.30
N THR A 109 5.41 12.57 13.78
CA THR A 109 4.53 11.43 13.50
C THR A 109 3.96 10.94 14.82
N ASP A 110 2.80 10.27 14.82
CA ASP A 110 2.16 9.71 16.04
C ASP A 110 3.01 8.68 16.80
N LYS A 111 4.16 8.29 16.25
CA LYS A 111 5.14 7.43 16.90
C LYS A 111 5.75 8.18 18.08
N GLN A 112 5.25 7.89 19.28
CA GLN A 112 5.85 8.38 20.51
C GLN A 112 7.21 7.69 20.71
N LEU A 113 8.31 8.47 20.64
CA LEU A 113 9.67 7.99 20.92
C LEU A 113 9.80 7.55 22.39
N VAL A 114 9.02 8.17 23.29
CA VAL A 114 8.94 7.84 24.71
C VAL A 114 7.49 8.01 25.19
N GLN A 115 6.82 6.91 25.55
CA GLN A 115 5.44 6.95 26.08
C GLN A 115 5.37 7.49 27.52
N HIS A 116 6.43 7.32 28.30
CA HIS A 116 6.53 7.81 29.69
C HIS A 116 7.88 8.49 29.93
N ALA A 117 7.96 9.79 29.63
CA ALA A 117 9.19 10.57 29.82
C ALA A 117 9.62 10.62 31.30
N GLU A 118 8.66 10.63 32.22
CA GLU A 118 8.91 10.76 33.66
C GLU A 118 9.51 9.50 34.31
N LYS A 119 9.32 8.31 33.71
CA LYS A 119 9.73 7.03 34.33
C LYS A 119 11.13 6.56 33.93
N GLN A 120 11.87 7.34 33.13
CA GLN A 120 13.21 6.98 32.64
C GLN A 120 14.20 6.68 33.77
N ARG A 121 14.14 7.44 34.87
CA ARG A 121 15.05 7.28 36.03
C ARG A 121 14.74 6.04 36.88
N THR A 122 13.51 5.53 36.86
CA THR A 122 13.09 4.38 37.68
C THR A 122 13.14 3.05 36.94
N LEU A 123 13.18 3.06 35.61
CA LEU A 123 13.26 1.86 34.76
C LEU A 123 14.59 1.09 34.92
N SER A 124 15.71 1.77 35.20
CA SER A 124 17.02 1.11 35.36
C SER A 124 17.27 0.50 36.74
N LYS A 125 16.40 0.76 37.73
CA LYS A 125 16.60 0.34 39.13
C LYS A 125 16.09 -1.08 39.44
N LYS A 126 15.41 -1.73 38.50
CA LYS A 126 15.02 -3.15 38.61
C LYS A 126 15.37 -3.85 37.30
N LYS A 127 16.62 -4.26 37.17
CA LYS A 127 17.06 -5.26 36.21
C LYS A 127 17.86 -6.32 36.95
#